data_AF-A0A961IYQ0-F1
#
_entry.id   AF-A0A961IYQ0-F1
#
_cell.length_a   1.000
_cell.length_b   1.000
_cell.length_c   1.000
_cell.angle_alpha   90.00
_cell.angle_beta   90.00
_cell.angle_gamma   90.00
#
_symmetry.space_group_name_H-M   'P 1'
#
loop_
_entity.id
_entity.type
_entity.pdbx_description
1 polymer ?
#
loop_
_entity_poly.entity_id
_entity_poly.type
_entity_poly.pdbx_seq_one_letter_code
_entity_poly.pdbx_strand_id
1 'polypeptide(L)' 'MTIIVTKGTLDWAYPPFILGTTAAAMDVEVTMF' A
#
# COMPACT_ATOMS: atom_id res chain seq x y z
N MET A 1 4.99 -5.40 -6.99
CA MET A 1 4.56 -3.98 -6.91
C MET A 1 5.20 -3.36 -5.69
N THR A 2 5.77 -2.16 -5.81
CA THR A 2 6.42 -1.46 -4.69
C THR A 2 5.69 -0.15 -4.41
N ILE A 3 5.20 0.03 -3.18
CA ILE A 3 4.47 1.23 -2.75
C ILE A 3 5.35 1.99 -1.75
N ILE A 4 5.69 3.25 -2.05
CA ILE A 4 6.54 4.09 -1.19
C ILE A 4 5.64 5.06 -0.40
N VAL A 5 5.63 4.91 0.93
CA VAL A 5 4.80 5.69 1.86
C VAL A 5 5.63 6.79 2.50
N THR A 6 5.70 7.95 1.83
CA THR A 6 6.54 9.07 2.27
C THR A 6 5.96 9.91 3.41
N LYS A 7 4.70 9.66 3.81
CA LYS A 7 3.96 10.42 4.83
C LYS A 7 3.48 9.48 5.94
N GLY A 8 3.90 9.72 7.18
CA GLY A 8 3.64 8.84 8.33
C GLY A 8 2.38 9.16 9.15
N THR A 9 1.52 10.07 8.70
CA THR A 9 0.26 10.39 9.39
C THR A 9 -0.83 9.39 9.01
N LEU A 10 -1.71 9.05 9.95
CA LEU A 10 -2.72 8.00 9.78
C LEU A 10 -3.60 8.17 8.54
N ASP A 11 -4.01 9.40 8.23
CA ASP A 11 -4.87 9.68 7.06
C ASP A 11 -4.17 9.38 5.73
N TRP A 12 -2.85 9.52 5.70
CA TRP A 12 -2.03 9.22 4.52
C TRP A 12 -1.69 7.74 4.38
N ALA A 13 -2.00 6.92 5.38
CA ALA A 13 -1.85 5.46 5.31
C ALA A 13 -3.02 4.79 4.57
N TYR A 14 -4.20 5.40 4.49
CA TYR A 14 -5.35 4.78 3.81
C TYR A 14 -5.10 4.47 2.32
N PRO A 15 -4.57 5.40 1.50
CA PRO A 15 -4.33 5.11 0.10
C PRO A 15 -3.37 3.93 -0.16
N PRO A 16 -2.17 3.84 0.46
CA PRO A 16 -1.29 2.70 0.26
C PRO A 16 -1.87 1.39 0.81
N PHE A 17 -2.67 1.44 1.89
CA PHE A 17 -3.35 0.25 2.41
C PHE A 17 -4.44 -0.27 1.46
N ILE A 18 -5.27 0.62 0.89
CA ILE A 18 -6.32 0.21 -0.06
C ILE A 18 -5.70 -0.41 -1.32
N LEU A 19 -4.65 0.22 -1.85
CA LEU A 19 -3.96 -0.28 -3.04
C LEU A 19 -3.22 -1.59 -2.76
N GLY A 20 -2.52 -1.68 -1.63
CA GLY A 20 -1.79 -2.88 -1.25
C GLY A 20 -2.69 -4.08 -0.98
N THR A 21 -3.82 -3.87 -0.30
CA THR A 21 -4.80 -4.95 -0.03
C THR A 21 -5.50 -5.42 -1.31
N THR A 22 -5.80 -4.50 -2.23
CA THR A 22 -6.38 -4.85 -3.54
C THR A 22 -5.38 -5.63 -4.39
N ALA A 23 -4.12 -5.19 -4.44
CA ALA A 23 -3.07 -5.89 -5.18
C ALA A 23 -2.76 -7.27 -4.57
N ALA A 24 -2.74 -7.39 -3.25
CA ALA A 24 -2.63 -8.69 -2.57
C ALA A 24 -3.82 -9.61 -2.89
N ALA A 25 -5.05 -9.08 -2.99
CA ALA A 25 -6.23 -9.85 -3.38
C ALA A 25 -6.22 -10.30 -4.86
N MET A 26 -5.39 -9.68 -5.70
CA MET A 26 -5.18 -10.04 -7.10
C MET A 26 -3.95 -10.95 -7.30
N ASP A 27 -3.44 -11.56 -6.23
CA ASP A 27 -2.20 -12.36 -6.22
C ASP A 27 -0.95 -11.61 -6.74
N VAL A 28 -0.94 -10.28 -6.59
CA VAL A 28 0.24 -9.47 -6.89
C VAL A 28 1.11 -9.38 -5.63
N GLU A 29 2.39 -9.69 -5.76
CA GLU A 29 3.36 -9.48 -4.68
C GLU A 29 3.51 -7.97 -4.43
N VAL A 30 3.18 -7.50 -3.22
CA VAL A 30 3.28 -6.10 -2.82
C VAL A 30 4.30 -5.93 -1.71
N THR A 31 5.21 -4.97 -1.86
CA THR A 31 6.12 -4.54 -0.81
C THR A 31 5.91 -3.06 -0.52
N MET A 32 5.76 -2.70 0.76
CA MET A 32 5.59 -1.32 1.21
C MET A 32 6.88 -0.83 1.88
N PHE A 33 7.36 0.35 1.48
CA PHE A 33 8.57 0.99 2.00
C PHE A 33 8.31 2.41 2.50
#